data_AF-F3PVQ9-F1
#
_entry.id   AF-F3PVQ9-F1
#
_cell.length_a   1.000
_cell.length_b   1.000
_cell.length_c   1.000
_cell.angle_alpha   90.00
_cell.angle_beta   90.00
_cell.angle_gamma   90.00
#
_symmetry.space_group_name_H-M   'P 1'
#
loop_
_entity.id
_entity.type
_entity.pdbx_description
1 polymer ?
#
loop_
_entity_poly.entity_id
_entity_poly.type
_entity_poly.pdbx_seq_one_letter_code
_entity_poly.pdbx_strand_id
1 'polypeptide(L)'
;MTYYRFKTFTTSYYFPKLNTDQQYMYGLYSAYGGKLSKLYWSWFKKYSIVRALTAVNEDKLPFHYQQIKEADGTDCLMSFNMGSPGVEQKISILGYDNQNHTPFFAKFSQKPIAKKLTTNEIDIYKTLKSTQLTPKLLDYKINENYVYLKAEYIKGERPKSKKVTSEILTLCLKLKNYHLTTKKNDENGLLLALSHGDFCPWNILMYKNQMKLIDWELAKDRPLGFDLFTYICQVSLLFNPECELLQVINEHNILIEQYFTDCGVKDYLPYLKSFATEKANYEKNKGNSKAFEKYHRLKNILS
;
A
#
# COMPACT_ATOMS: atom_id res chain seq x y z
N MET A 1 -28.05 -10.70 -3.36
CA MET A 1 -27.12 -11.57 -2.59
C MET A 1 -27.13 -11.21 -1.10
N THR A 2 -26.75 -12.12 -0.19
CA THR A 2 -26.57 -11.79 1.24
C THR A 2 -25.09 -11.67 1.58
N TYR A 3 -24.73 -10.60 2.26
CA TYR A 3 -23.40 -10.33 2.81
C TYR A 3 -23.43 -10.45 4.34
N TYR A 4 -22.26 -10.73 4.92
CA TYR A 4 -22.05 -10.78 6.36
C TYR A 4 -21.10 -9.67 6.75
N ARG A 5 -21.58 -8.74 7.58
CA ARG A 5 -20.81 -7.57 7.99
C ARG A 5 -19.93 -7.88 9.19
N PHE A 6 -18.63 -7.77 9.03
CA PHE A 6 -17.69 -7.73 10.15
C PHE A 6 -17.29 -6.27 10.41
N LYS A 7 -17.63 -5.73 11.58
CA LYS A 7 -17.37 -4.33 11.93
C LYS A 7 -16.20 -4.22 12.92
N THR A 8 -15.27 -3.30 12.66
CA THR A 8 -14.25 -2.86 13.61
C THR A 8 -14.57 -1.45 14.11
N PHE A 9 -13.73 -0.90 14.99
CA PHE A 9 -13.89 0.49 15.45
C PHE A 9 -13.80 1.52 14.32
N THR A 10 -12.96 1.25 13.32
CA THR A 10 -12.59 2.24 12.29
C THR A 10 -13.18 1.94 10.92
N THR A 11 -13.51 0.68 10.63
CA THR A 11 -13.98 0.29 9.30
C THR A 11 -14.95 -0.91 9.34
N SER A 12 -15.56 -1.21 8.20
CA SER A 12 -16.46 -2.33 8.01
C SER A 12 -16.01 -3.20 6.84
N TYR A 13 -16.20 -4.50 7.01
CA TYR A 13 -15.91 -5.52 6.02
C TYR A 13 -17.18 -6.26 5.67
N TYR A 14 -17.36 -6.62 4.41
CA TYR A 14 -18.52 -7.34 3.92
C TYR A 14 -18.05 -8.58 3.18
N PHE A 15 -18.43 -9.75 3.69
CA PHE A 15 -18.05 -11.03 3.11
C PHE A 15 -19.30 -11.76 2.62
N PRO A 16 -19.31 -12.31 1.41
CA PRO A 16 -20.37 -13.19 0.98
C PRO A 16 -20.22 -14.56 1.66
N LYS A 17 -21.13 -15.49 1.34
CA LYS A 17 -20.90 -16.90 1.64
C LYS A 17 -19.74 -17.39 0.78
N LEU A 18 -18.68 -17.88 1.43
CA LEU A 18 -17.45 -18.35 0.78
C LEU A 18 -17.34 -19.87 0.87
N ASN A 19 -16.94 -20.48 -0.23
CA ASN A 19 -16.48 -21.87 -0.26
C ASN A 19 -15.02 -21.97 0.21
N THR A 20 -14.52 -23.20 0.40
CA THR A 20 -13.18 -23.47 0.93
C THR A 20 -12.06 -22.79 0.12
N ASP A 21 -12.15 -22.83 -1.21
CA ASP A 21 -11.21 -22.22 -2.16
C ASP A 21 -11.27 -20.69 -2.19
N GLN A 22 -12.38 -20.10 -1.70
CA GLN A 22 -12.62 -18.65 -1.67
C GLN A 22 -12.30 -18.02 -0.31
N GLN A 23 -11.91 -18.81 0.70
CA GLN A 23 -11.62 -18.30 2.05
C GLN A 23 -10.45 -17.31 2.10
N TYR A 24 -9.60 -17.23 1.07
CA TYR A 24 -8.57 -16.18 0.97
C TYR A 24 -9.17 -14.77 1.00
N MET A 25 -10.44 -14.60 0.61
CA MET A 25 -11.13 -13.30 0.63
C MET A 25 -11.31 -12.77 2.06
N TYR A 26 -11.32 -13.64 3.08
CA TYR A 26 -11.23 -13.23 4.48
C TYR A 26 -9.93 -12.48 4.80
N GLY A 27 -8.87 -12.64 3.97
CA GLY A 27 -7.60 -11.94 4.08
C GLY A 27 -7.69 -10.41 3.93
N LEU A 28 -8.83 -9.86 3.51
CA LEU A 28 -9.08 -8.41 3.60
C LEU A 28 -8.97 -7.88 5.02
N TYR A 29 -9.29 -8.71 6.02
CA TYR A 29 -9.12 -8.36 7.42
C TYR A 29 -8.01 -9.18 8.07
N SER A 30 -7.05 -8.48 8.65
CA SER A 30 -6.04 -9.05 9.53
C SER A 30 -6.31 -8.57 10.96
N ALA A 31 -6.44 -9.53 11.88
CA ALA A 31 -6.77 -9.26 13.28
C ALA A 31 -5.56 -8.72 14.05
N TYR A 32 -5.15 -7.49 13.75
CA TYR A 32 -4.09 -6.75 14.45
C TYR A 32 -4.58 -6.07 15.74
N GLY A 33 -5.89 -6.11 16.03
CA GLY A 33 -6.45 -5.54 17.25
C GLY A 33 -6.22 -6.38 18.52
N GLY A 34 -6.81 -5.92 19.63
CA GLY A 34 -6.76 -6.61 20.92
C GLY A 34 -7.37 -8.02 20.90
N LYS A 35 -7.15 -8.80 21.97
CA LYS A 35 -7.59 -10.22 22.09
C LYS A 35 -9.05 -10.44 21.67
N LEU A 36 -9.95 -9.51 22.04
CA LEU A 36 -11.37 -9.57 21.68
C LEU A 36 -11.62 -9.55 20.16
N SER A 37 -10.89 -8.70 19.41
CA SER A 37 -11.03 -8.64 17.95
C SER A 37 -10.59 -9.94 17.28
N LYS A 38 -9.52 -10.57 17.80
CA LYS A 38 -9.03 -11.88 17.32
C LYS A 38 -10.04 -12.99 17.60
N LEU A 39 -10.64 -12.99 18.79
CA LEU A 39 -11.70 -13.95 19.16
C LEU A 39 -12.94 -13.78 18.30
N TYR A 40 -13.46 -12.55 18.18
CA TYR A 40 -14.62 -12.25 17.36
C TYR A 40 -14.38 -12.64 15.89
N TRP A 41 -13.21 -12.33 15.35
CA TRP A 41 -12.84 -12.75 13.99
C TRP A 41 -12.77 -14.27 13.82
N SER A 42 -12.19 -14.97 14.79
CA SER A 42 -12.14 -16.43 14.79
C SER A 42 -13.54 -17.03 14.77
N TRP A 43 -14.44 -16.52 15.62
CA TRP A 43 -15.84 -16.95 15.66
C TRP A 43 -16.61 -16.61 14.39
N PHE A 44 -16.40 -15.42 13.83
CA PHE A 44 -17.01 -15.01 12.56
C PHE A 44 -16.64 -15.95 11.41
N LYS A 45 -15.38 -16.39 11.33
CA LYS A 45 -14.95 -17.38 10.33
C LYS A 45 -15.51 -18.78 10.59
N LYS A 46 -15.53 -19.22 11.86
CA LYS A 46 -15.89 -20.60 12.21
C LYS A 46 -17.39 -20.87 12.23
N TYR A 47 -18.20 -19.96 12.77
CA TYR A 47 -19.60 -20.23 13.09
C TYR A 47 -20.55 -19.46 12.19
N SER A 48 -21.40 -20.18 11.44
CA SER A 48 -22.41 -19.60 10.54
C SER A 48 -23.42 -18.74 11.28
N ILE A 49 -23.78 -19.10 12.52
CA ILE A 49 -24.72 -18.33 13.35
C ILE A 49 -24.19 -16.93 13.67
N VAL A 50 -22.87 -16.80 13.93
CA VAL A 50 -22.24 -15.49 14.17
C VAL A 50 -22.32 -14.61 12.93
N ARG A 51 -22.14 -15.20 11.74
CA ARG A 51 -22.33 -14.48 10.47
C ARG A 51 -23.78 -14.10 10.25
N ALA A 52 -24.72 -15.00 10.50
CA ALA A 52 -26.15 -14.77 10.30
C ALA A 52 -26.67 -13.56 11.09
N LEU A 53 -26.18 -13.34 12.33
CA LEU A 53 -26.51 -12.16 13.14
C LEU A 53 -26.06 -10.82 12.53
N THR A 54 -25.17 -10.87 11.54
CA THR A 54 -24.61 -9.70 10.84
C THR A 54 -24.97 -9.70 9.35
N ALA A 55 -25.99 -10.46 8.96
CA ALA A 55 -26.45 -10.53 7.59
C ALA A 55 -26.99 -9.16 7.12
N VAL A 56 -26.57 -8.77 5.92
CA VAL A 56 -26.98 -7.55 5.23
C VAL A 56 -27.33 -7.96 3.81
N ASN A 57 -28.55 -7.63 3.39
CA ASN A 57 -28.93 -7.83 1.99
C ASN A 57 -28.23 -6.81 1.10
N GLU A 58 -28.00 -7.19 -0.15
CA GLU A 58 -27.31 -6.39 -1.16
C GLU A 58 -27.88 -4.98 -1.34
N ASP A 59 -29.21 -4.84 -1.32
CA ASP A 59 -29.94 -3.56 -1.40
C ASP A 59 -29.71 -2.65 -0.19
N LYS A 60 -29.18 -3.19 0.92
CA LYS A 60 -28.89 -2.47 2.17
C LYS A 60 -27.40 -2.22 2.39
N LEU A 61 -26.55 -2.49 1.40
CA LEU A 61 -25.13 -2.18 1.49
C LEU A 61 -24.94 -0.64 1.46
N PRO A 62 -24.04 -0.08 2.30
CA PRO A 62 -23.86 1.37 2.41
C PRO A 62 -22.99 1.95 1.29
N PHE A 63 -22.87 1.25 0.17
CA PHE A 63 -22.01 1.61 -0.96
C PHE A 63 -22.66 1.17 -2.27
N HIS A 64 -22.20 1.75 -3.38
CA HIS A 64 -22.75 1.55 -4.71
C HIS A 64 -22.39 0.17 -5.29
N TYR A 65 -22.95 -0.90 -4.72
CA TYR A 65 -22.64 -2.27 -5.10
C TYR A 65 -22.91 -2.56 -6.59
N GLN A 66 -24.05 -2.11 -7.13
CA GLN A 66 -24.38 -2.31 -8.55
C GLN A 66 -23.34 -1.66 -9.46
N GLN A 67 -22.93 -0.43 -9.13
CA GLN A 67 -21.90 0.28 -9.89
C GLN A 67 -20.56 -0.46 -9.87
N ILE A 68 -20.19 -1.12 -8.77
CA ILE A 68 -18.97 -1.94 -8.69
C ILE A 68 -19.11 -3.20 -9.55
N LYS A 69 -20.27 -3.88 -9.51
CA LYS A 69 -20.55 -5.05 -10.35
C LYS A 69 -20.51 -4.71 -11.83
N GLU A 70 -21.12 -3.61 -12.24
CA GLU A 70 -21.06 -3.08 -13.60
C GLU A 70 -19.63 -2.67 -13.99
N ALA A 71 -18.88 -2.08 -13.05
CA ALA A 71 -17.48 -1.72 -13.26
C ALA A 71 -16.61 -2.96 -13.50
N ASP A 72 -16.87 -4.07 -12.81
CA ASP A 72 -16.14 -5.32 -13.05
C ASP A 72 -16.58 -6.05 -14.33
N GLY A 73 -17.88 -6.05 -14.63
CA GLY A 73 -18.44 -6.64 -15.83
C GLY A 73 -18.43 -8.17 -15.90
N THR A 74 -17.91 -8.88 -14.87
CA THR A 74 -17.89 -10.35 -14.83
C THR A 74 -18.85 -10.91 -13.77
N ASP A 75 -19.24 -12.18 -13.94
CA ASP A 75 -19.87 -12.92 -12.86
C ASP A 75 -18.84 -13.23 -11.78
N CYS A 76 -18.75 -12.35 -10.79
CA CYS A 76 -17.77 -12.42 -9.73
C CYS A 76 -18.41 -12.49 -8.35
N LEU A 77 -17.73 -13.21 -7.47
CA LEU A 77 -17.91 -13.14 -6.03
C LEU A 77 -16.95 -12.08 -5.46
N MET A 78 -17.41 -11.17 -4.60
CA MET A 78 -16.57 -10.10 -4.06
C MET A 78 -16.70 -9.99 -2.54
N SER A 79 -15.60 -9.70 -1.85
CA SER A 79 -15.58 -9.24 -0.47
C SER A 79 -15.06 -7.82 -0.43
N PHE A 80 -15.53 -7.03 0.53
CA PHE A 80 -15.27 -5.59 0.57
C PHE A 80 -14.64 -5.18 1.89
N ASN A 81 -13.65 -4.30 1.82
CA ASN A 81 -13.13 -3.49 2.92
C ASN A 81 -13.43 -2.03 2.59
N MET A 82 -14.21 -1.36 3.43
CA MET A 82 -14.64 0.03 3.21
C MET A 82 -13.54 1.07 3.40
N GLY A 83 -12.38 0.65 3.91
CA GLY A 83 -11.30 1.56 4.29
C GLY A 83 -11.68 2.43 5.49
N SER A 84 -10.72 3.19 6.01
CA SER A 84 -11.00 4.18 7.05
C SER A 84 -11.72 5.38 6.43
N PRO A 85 -12.75 5.93 7.10
CA PRO A 85 -13.38 7.18 6.68
C PRO A 85 -12.36 8.32 6.56
N GLY A 86 -12.37 9.01 5.42
CA GLY A 86 -11.44 10.10 5.13
C GLY A 86 -11.50 10.53 3.67
N VAL A 87 -10.76 11.57 3.30
CA VAL A 87 -10.75 12.10 1.91
C VAL A 87 -10.09 11.12 0.92
N GLU A 88 -9.21 10.25 1.42
CA GLU A 88 -8.53 9.17 0.67
C GLU A 88 -9.29 7.84 0.69
N GLN A 89 -10.49 7.80 1.29
CA GLN A 89 -11.25 6.56 1.44
C GLN A 89 -11.57 5.92 0.09
N LYS A 90 -11.23 4.64 -0.02
CA LYS A 90 -11.47 3.75 -1.16
C LYS A 90 -11.96 2.39 -0.67
N ILE A 91 -12.74 1.71 -1.50
CA ILE A 91 -13.18 0.34 -1.22
C ILE A 91 -12.13 -0.60 -1.80
N SER A 92 -11.55 -1.45 -0.95
CA SER A 92 -10.65 -2.53 -1.38
C SER A 92 -11.42 -3.83 -1.48
N ILE A 93 -11.17 -4.60 -2.54
CA ILE A 93 -11.96 -5.75 -2.92
C ILE A 93 -11.02 -6.93 -3.11
N LEU A 94 -11.36 -8.07 -2.50
CA LEU A 94 -10.87 -9.37 -2.93
C LEU A 94 -12.02 -10.07 -3.62
N GLY A 95 -11.79 -10.52 -4.85
CA GLY A 95 -12.82 -11.14 -5.67
C GLY A 95 -12.38 -12.45 -6.26
N TYR A 96 -13.35 -13.23 -6.71
CA TYR A 96 -13.20 -14.49 -7.42
C TYR A 96 -14.04 -14.41 -8.70
N ASP A 97 -13.39 -14.57 -9.84
CA ASP A 97 -14.04 -14.64 -11.14
C ASP A 97 -14.60 -16.06 -11.32
N ASN A 98 -15.94 -16.20 -11.37
CA ASN A 98 -16.58 -17.51 -11.47
C ASN A 98 -16.41 -18.14 -12.86
N GLN A 99 -16.18 -17.34 -13.90
CA GLN A 99 -16.02 -17.83 -15.27
C GLN A 99 -14.62 -18.40 -15.47
N ASN A 100 -13.61 -17.66 -15.01
CA ASN A 100 -12.20 -18.05 -15.18
C ASN A 100 -11.64 -18.85 -14.01
N HIS A 101 -12.39 -18.98 -12.91
CA HIS A 101 -11.96 -19.63 -11.67
C HIS A 101 -10.68 -19.01 -11.06
N THR A 102 -10.51 -17.69 -11.19
CA THR A 102 -9.30 -16.98 -10.77
C THR A 102 -9.56 -15.92 -9.70
N PRO A 103 -8.69 -15.80 -8.69
CA PRO A 103 -8.77 -14.72 -7.71
C PRO A 103 -8.27 -13.39 -8.29
N PHE A 104 -8.82 -12.28 -7.82
CA PHE A 104 -8.36 -10.93 -8.15
C PHE A 104 -8.41 -9.99 -6.95
N PHE A 105 -7.64 -8.92 -7.04
CA PHE A 105 -7.73 -7.76 -6.17
C PHE A 105 -8.30 -6.59 -6.97
N ALA A 106 -9.14 -5.76 -6.33
CA ALA A 106 -9.61 -4.55 -6.95
C ALA A 106 -9.72 -3.39 -5.96
N LYS A 107 -9.68 -2.16 -6.50
CA LYS A 107 -9.93 -0.92 -5.76
C LYS A 107 -11.03 -0.15 -6.48
N PHE A 108 -11.97 0.38 -5.71
CA PHE A 108 -13.03 1.26 -6.21
C PHE A 108 -13.02 2.58 -5.43
N SER A 109 -12.88 3.67 -6.16
CA SER A 109 -12.65 5.01 -5.61
C SER A 109 -13.59 6.02 -6.23
N GLN A 110 -14.28 6.79 -5.38
CA GLN A 110 -15.23 7.84 -5.83
C GLN A 110 -14.81 9.24 -5.38
N LYS A 111 -14.17 9.36 -4.21
CA LYS A 111 -13.72 10.66 -3.70
C LYS A 111 -12.61 11.22 -4.60
N PRO A 112 -12.55 12.56 -4.82
CA PRO A 112 -11.59 13.15 -5.74
C PRO A 112 -10.13 12.75 -5.48
N ILE A 113 -9.69 12.78 -4.21
CA ILE A 113 -8.33 12.38 -3.83
C ILE A 113 -8.12 10.88 -4.04
N ALA A 114 -9.06 10.04 -3.59
CA ALA A 114 -8.98 8.59 -3.79
C ALA A 114 -8.93 8.19 -5.29
N LYS A 115 -9.69 8.89 -6.15
CA LYS A 115 -9.65 8.71 -7.61
C LYS A 115 -8.25 9.03 -8.14
N LYS A 116 -7.68 10.18 -7.79
CA LYS A 116 -6.31 10.56 -8.19
C LYS A 116 -5.27 9.52 -7.77
N LEU A 117 -5.34 9.07 -6.53
CA LEU A 117 -4.45 8.05 -5.96
C LEU A 117 -4.58 6.69 -6.68
N THR A 118 -5.80 6.28 -7.00
CA THR A 118 -6.05 5.01 -7.72
C THR A 118 -5.61 5.11 -9.18
N THR A 119 -5.85 6.25 -9.85
CA THR A 119 -5.36 6.50 -11.21
C THR A 119 -3.83 6.47 -11.25
N ASN A 120 -3.16 7.09 -10.28
CA ASN A 120 -1.71 7.03 -10.16
C ASN A 120 -1.21 5.58 -10.09
N GLU A 121 -1.84 4.74 -9.27
CA GLU A 121 -1.50 3.31 -9.18
C GLU A 121 -1.72 2.56 -10.51
N ILE A 122 -2.78 2.86 -11.27
CA ILE A 122 -2.99 2.32 -12.62
C ILE A 122 -1.81 2.68 -13.53
N ASP A 123 -1.37 3.93 -13.51
CA ASP A 123 -0.26 4.41 -14.33
C ASP A 123 1.07 3.75 -13.95
N ILE A 124 1.29 3.48 -12.65
CA ILE A 124 2.44 2.68 -12.20
C ILE A 124 2.36 1.26 -12.76
N TYR A 125 1.22 0.59 -12.69
CA TYR A 125 1.10 -0.80 -13.16
C TYR A 125 1.33 -0.90 -14.67
N LYS A 126 0.95 0.14 -15.43
CA LYS A 126 1.27 0.25 -16.85
C LYS A 126 2.77 0.45 -17.07
N THR A 127 3.38 1.40 -16.36
CA THR A 127 4.80 1.76 -16.47
C THR A 127 5.72 0.59 -16.11
N LEU A 128 5.38 -0.16 -15.07
CA LEU A 128 6.19 -1.25 -14.54
C LEU A 128 5.75 -2.64 -15.03
N LYS A 129 4.86 -2.73 -16.02
CA LYS A 129 4.26 -3.99 -16.50
C LYS A 129 5.29 -5.08 -16.83
N SER A 130 6.43 -4.71 -17.42
CA SER A 130 7.48 -5.66 -17.83
C SER A 130 8.41 -6.11 -16.70
N THR A 131 8.36 -5.44 -15.54
CA THR A 131 9.34 -5.62 -14.45
C THR A 131 8.98 -6.74 -13.48
N GLN A 132 7.71 -7.17 -13.51
CA GLN A 132 7.10 -8.07 -12.52
C GLN A 132 7.08 -7.53 -11.08
N LEU A 133 7.45 -6.25 -10.87
CA LEU A 133 7.46 -5.62 -9.54
C LEU A 133 6.06 -5.30 -9.02
N THR A 134 5.09 -5.09 -9.90
CA THR A 134 3.69 -4.79 -9.54
C THR A 134 2.81 -6.03 -9.73
N PRO A 135 1.61 -6.05 -9.13
CA PRO A 135 0.54 -6.92 -9.62
C PRO A 135 0.31 -6.69 -11.12
N LYS A 136 -0.07 -7.74 -11.84
CA LYS A 136 -0.53 -7.57 -13.21
C LYS A 136 -1.85 -6.82 -13.22
N LEU A 137 -1.92 -5.69 -13.93
CA LEU A 137 -3.18 -5.00 -14.21
C LEU A 137 -4.04 -5.89 -15.12
N LEU A 138 -5.25 -6.20 -14.67
CA LEU A 138 -6.20 -7.05 -15.38
C LEU A 138 -7.22 -6.21 -16.15
N ASP A 139 -7.77 -5.20 -15.48
CA ASP A 139 -8.73 -4.26 -16.08
C ASP A 139 -8.75 -2.93 -15.30
N TYR A 140 -9.27 -1.87 -15.89
CA TYR A 140 -9.53 -0.61 -15.20
C TYR A 140 -10.61 0.23 -15.90
N LYS A 141 -11.31 1.05 -15.11
CA LYS A 141 -12.26 2.05 -15.61
C LYS A 141 -12.00 3.39 -14.93
N ILE A 142 -11.91 4.45 -15.72
CA ILE A 142 -11.73 5.82 -15.24
C ILE A 142 -12.82 6.68 -15.86
N ASN A 143 -13.62 7.34 -15.02
CA ASN A 143 -14.60 8.33 -15.45
C ASN A 143 -14.81 9.38 -14.35
N GLU A 144 -15.72 10.32 -14.58
CA GLU A 144 -16.02 11.41 -13.65
C GLU A 144 -16.57 10.92 -12.31
N ASN A 145 -17.30 9.81 -12.30
CA ASN A 145 -17.97 9.29 -11.11
C ASN A 145 -17.06 8.40 -10.25
N TYR A 146 -16.20 7.59 -10.88
CA TYR A 146 -15.34 6.64 -10.18
C TYR A 146 -14.08 6.26 -10.94
N VAL A 147 -13.15 5.68 -10.19
CA VAL A 147 -12.00 4.93 -10.72
C VAL A 147 -12.07 3.51 -10.16
N TYR A 148 -12.02 2.53 -11.06
CA TYR A 148 -11.93 1.10 -10.76
C TYR A 148 -10.59 0.56 -11.27
N LEU A 149 -9.85 -0.11 -10.40
CA LEU A 149 -8.64 -0.86 -10.73
C LEU A 149 -8.89 -2.32 -10.41
N LYS A 150 -8.64 -3.23 -11.36
CA LYS A 150 -8.64 -4.68 -11.17
C LYS A 150 -7.26 -5.24 -11.49
N ALA A 151 -6.72 -6.03 -10.58
CA ALA A 151 -5.37 -6.55 -10.66
C ALA A 151 -5.28 -8.01 -10.17
N GLU A 152 -4.17 -8.65 -10.52
CA GLU A 152 -3.80 -9.97 -10.04
C GLU A 152 -3.84 -10.02 -8.52
N TYR A 153 -4.49 -11.06 -7.97
CA TYR A 153 -4.35 -11.40 -6.57
C TYR A 153 -3.01 -12.10 -6.35
N ILE A 154 -2.15 -11.49 -5.52
CA ILE A 154 -0.86 -12.07 -5.16
C ILE A 154 -1.03 -12.91 -3.89
N LYS A 155 -0.88 -14.23 -4.01
CA LYS A 155 -0.87 -15.17 -2.88
C LYS A 155 0.46 -15.14 -2.12
N GLY A 156 0.90 -13.95 -1.71
CA GLY A 156 2.19 -13.73 -1.07
C GLY A 156 2.09 -13.50 0.44
N GLU A 157 3.20 -13.72 1.14
CA GLU A 157 3.35 -13.40 2.56
C GLU A 157 4.17 -12.12 2.74
N ARG A 158 3.96 -11.40 3.85
CA ARG A 158 4.85 -10.28 4.20
C ARG A 158 6.25 -10.81 4.54
N PRO A 159 7.32 -10.06 4.25
CA PRO A 159 8.66 -10.42 4.71
C PRO A 159 8.68 -10.70 6.22
N LYS A 160 9.34 -11.80 6.62
CA LYS A 160 9.48 -12.17 8.04
C LYS A 160 10.37 -11.18 8.79
N SER A 161 11.45 -10.75 8.14
CA SER A 161 12.34 -9.71 8.63
C SER A 161 11.85 -8.34 8.19
N LYS A 162 12.03 -7.36 9.06
CA LYS A 162 11.79 -5.94 8.78
C LYS A 162 13.09 -5.15 8.64
N LYS A 163 14.24 -5.82 8.75
CA LYS A 163 15.55 -5.20 8.52
C LYS A 163 15.71 -4.86 7.05
N VAL A 164 16.53 -3.86 6.74
CA VAL A 164 16.99 -3.63 5.37
C VAL A 164 17.95 -4.77 5.01
N THR A 165 17.72 -5.41 3.87
CA THR A 165 18.59 -6.47 3.33
C THR A 165 19.11 -6.06 1.95
N SER A 166 20.07 -6.82 1.41
CA SER A 166 20.56 -6.60 0.04
C SER A 166 19.47 -6.76 -1.02
N GLU A 167 18.46 -7.60 -0.79
CA GLU A 167 17.31 -7.73 -1.69
C GLU A 167 16.43 -6.48 -1.68
N ILE A 168 16.24 -5.86 -0.51
CA ILE A 168 15.51 -4.59 -0.37
C ILE A 168 16.28 -3.48 -1.09
N LEU A 169 17.61 -3.43 -0.92
CA LEU A 169 18.47 -2.51 -1.65
C LEU A 169 18.37 -2.70 -3.17
N THR A 170 18.41 -3.96 -3.64
CA THR A 170 18.25 -4.31 -5.06
C THR A 170 16.91 -3.83 -5.61
N LEU A 171 15.85 -3.92 -4.81
CA LEU A 171 14.53 -3.44 -5.20
C LEU A 171 14.49 -1.92 -5.38
N CYS A 172 15.09 -1.16 -4.46
CA CYS A 172 15.27 0.29 -4.62
C CYS A 172 16.08 0.63 -5.89
N LEU A 173 17.19 -0.10 -6.13
CA LEU A 173 18.03 0.10 -7.31
C LEU A 173 17.31 -0.22 -8.63
N LYS A 174 16.36 -1.16 -8.65
CA LYS A 174 15.53 -1.42 -9.84
C LYS A 174 14.64 -0.23 -10.18
N LEU A 175 14.07 0.42 -9.18
CA LEU A 175 13.17 1.57 -9.37
C LEU A 175 13.89 2.82 -9.86
N LYS A 176 15.20 2.93 -9.61
CA LYS A 176 16.02 4.07 -10.04
C LYS A 176 15.94 4.37 -11.56
N ASN A 177 15.67 3.35 -12.37
CA ASN A 177 15.65 3.45 -13.82
C ASN A 177 14.30 3.91 -14.39
N TYR A 178 13.28 4.10 -13.55
CA TYR A 178 11.93 4.47 -13.96
C TYR A 178 11.58 5.88 -13.54
N HIS A 179 10.70 6.52 -14.30
CA HIS A 179 10.18 7.86 -14.02
C HIS A 179 8.74 7.97 -14.53
N LEU A 180 7.93 8.81 -13.87
CA LEU A 180 6.61 9.21 -14.36
C LEU A 180 6.66 10.48 -15.21
N THR A 181 7.71 11.27 -15.04
CA THR A 181 7.93 12.51 -15.78
C THR A 181 9.23 12.44 -16.57
N THR A 182 9.41 13.40 -17.48
CA THR A 182 10.68 13.57 -18.19
C THR A 182 11.76 14.26 -17.33
N LYS A 183 11.39 14.77 -16.15
CA LYS A 183 12.29 15.50 -15.26
C LYS A 183 13.28 14.54 -14.59
N LYS A 184 14.58 14.78 -14.81
CA LYS A 184 15.67 13.94 -14.27
C LYS A 184 16.28 14.48 -12.97
N ASN A 185 16.14 15.77 -12.72
CA ASN A 185 16.68 16.42 -11.54
C ASN A 185 15.62 17.33 -10.92
N ASP A 186 15.59 17.47 -9.60
CA ASP A 186 14.76 18.46 -8.93
C ASP A 186 15.31 19.89 -9.09
N GLU A 187 14.64 20.86 -8.47
CA GLU A 187 15.06 22.27 -8.47
C GLU A 187 16.41 22.53 -7.78
N ASN A 188 16.86 21.61 -6.93
CA ASN A 188 18.15 21.66 -6.23
C ASN A 188 19.23 20.83 -6.95
N GLY A 189 18.94 20.32 -8.15
CA GLY A 189 19.85 19.49 -8.93
C GLY A 189 19.93 18.02 -8.49
N LEU A 190 19.11 17.58 -7.53
CA LEU A 190 19.12 16.19 -7.05
C LEU A 190 18.52 15.26 -8.09
N LEU A 191 19.20 14.14 -8.38
CA LEU A 191 18.70 13.13 -9.31
C LEU A 191 17.39 12.55 -8.81
N LEU A 192 16.41 12.49 -9.70
CA LEU A 192 15.10 11.92 -9.45
C LEU A 192 15.04 10.48 -9.91
N ALA A 193 14.16 9.70 -9.28
CA ALA A 193 13.73 8.40 -9.75
C ALA A 193 12.30 8.12 -9.27
N LEU A 194 11.65 7.13 -9.88
CA LEU A 194 10.40 6.60 -9.38
C LEU A 194 10.58 6.08 -7.96
N SER A 195 9.82 6.65 -7.03
CA SER A 195 9.70 6.18 -5.66
C SER A 195 8.29 5.63 -5.44
N HIS A 196 8.17 4.51 -4.72
CA HIS A 196 6.92 3.96 -4.22
C HIS A 196 6.24 4.91 -3.23
N GLY A 197 7.00 5.60 -2.39
CA GLY A 197 6.52 6.64 -1.47
C GLY A 197 6.02 6.13 -0.12
N ASP A 198 5.53 4.89 -0.05
CA ASP A 198 5.32 4.13 1.20
C ASP A 198 6.07 2.79 1.15
N PHE A 199 7.36 2.85 0.84
CA PHE A 199 8.20 1.65 0.65
C PHE A 199 8.55 1.01 2.00
N CYS A 200 7.65 0.14 2.49
CA CYS A 200 7.75 -0.49 3.79
C CYS A 200 7.44 -2.00 3.72
N PRO A 201 7.84 -2.82 4.71
CA PRO A 201 7.63 -4.28 4.69
C PRO A 201 6.17 -4.71 4.48
N TRP A 202 5.22 -3.92 4.97
CA TRP A 202 3.78 -4.16 4.79
C TRP A 202 3.24 -3.81 3.39
N ASN A 203 4.07 -3.32 2.48
CA ASN A 203 3.75 -3.13 1.06
C ASN A 203 4.56 -4.08 0.16
N ILE A 204 5.33 -4.99 0.76
CA ILE A 204 6.05 -6.04 0.07
C ILE A 204 5.30 -7.37 0.27
N LEU A 205 5.19 -8.15 -0.79
CA LEU A 205 4.69 -9.53 -0.78
C LEU A 205 5.75 -10.46 -1.35
N MET A 206 6.08 -11.50 -0.60
CA MET A 206 6.94 -12.61 -1.01
C MET A 206 6.08 -13.72 -1.59
N TYR A 207 6.27 -14.06 -2.86
CA TYR A 207 5.62 -15.20 -3.50
C TYR A 207 6.62 -15.94 -4.39
N LYS A 208 6.79 -17.25 -4.18
CA LYS A 208 7.76 -18.09 -4.94
C LYS A 208 9.16 -17.45 -5.04
N ASN A 209 9.68 -16.95 -3.92
CA ASN A 209 10.96 -16.23 -3.82
C ASN A 209 11.07 -14.93 -4.64
N GLN A 210 9.95 -14.39 -5.12
CA GLN A 210 9.89 -13.09 -5.78
C GLN A 210 9.22 -12.05 -4.88
N MET A 211 9.79 -10.85 -4.84
CA MET A 211 9.17 -9.69 -4.21
C MET A 211 8.25 -8.99 -5.20
N LYS A 212 7.00 -8.80 -4.79
CA LYS A 212 6.06 -7.88 -5.43
C LYS A 212 5.74 -6.73 -4.49
N LEU A 213 5.67 -5.53 -5.05
CA LEU A 213 5.27 -4.31 -4.36
C LEU A 213 3.81 -4.02 -4.65
N ILE A 214 3.07 -3.66 -3.62
CA ILE A 214 1.65 -3.31 -3.70
C ILE A 214 1.41 -1.94 -3.09
N ASP A 215 0.25 -1.35 -3.37
CA ASP A 215 -0.16 -0.05 -2.82
C ASP A 215 0.70 1.11 -3.31
N TRP A 216 0.78 1.24 -4.63
CA TRP A 216 1.59 2.23 -5.34
C TRP A 216 0.96 3.62 -5.41
N GLU A 217 -0.07 3.89 -4.61
CA GLU A 217 -0.87 5.10 -4.77
C GLU A 217 -0.11 6.40 -4.50
N LEU A 218 0.94 6.34 -3.67
CA LEU A 218 1.81 7.47 -3.32
C LEU A 218 3.05 7.58 -4.21
N ALA A 219 3.12 6.79 -5.28
CA ALA A 219 4.27 6.77 -6.15
C ALA A 219 4.41 8.09 -6.92
N LYS A 220 5.63 8.61 -6.99
CA LYS A 220 5.99 9.78 -7.81
C LYS A 220 7.50 9.83 -7.99
N ASP A 221 7.96 10.66 -8.91
CA ASP A 221 9.38 10.97 -9.04
C ASP A 221 9.84 11.74 -7.80
N ARG A 222 10.86 11.22 -7.10
CA ARG A 222 11.47 11.80 -5.91
C ARG A 222 12.99 11.69 -5.98
N PRO A 223 13.73 12.49 -5.20
CA PRO A 223 15.18 12.34 -5.10
C PRO A 223 15.57 10.90 -4.74
N LEU A 224 16.69 10.43 -5.32
CA LEU A 224 17.24 9.10 -5.07
C LEU A 224 17.31 8.78 -3.57
N GLY A 225 17.08 7.51 -3.23
CA GLY A 225 17.15 7.02 -1.86
C GLY A 225 15.89 7.28 -1.03
N PHE A 226 14.88 8.00 -1.55
CA PHE A 226 13.65 8.27 -0.81
C PHE A 226 12.98 6.99 -0.24
N ASP A 227 12.87 5.93 -1.05
CA ASP A 227 12.27 4.65 -0.63
C ASP A 227 13.16 3.92 0.39
N LEU A 228 14.48 3.96 0.23
CA LEU A 228 15.43 3.37 1.18
C LEU A 228 15.33 4.07 2.55
N PHE A 229 15.32 5.40 2.57
CA PHE A 229 15.14 6.18 3.80
C PHE A 229 13.74 5.99 4.40
N THR A 230 12.70 5.87 3.56
CA THR A 230 11.34 5.55 4.01
C THR A 230 11.34 4.23 4.77
N TYR A 231 11.93 3.17 4.20
CA TYR A 231 12.02 1.87 4.85
C TYR A 231 12.77 1.96 6.18
N ILE A 232 13.94 2.60 6.20
CA ILE A 232 14.79 2.71 7.40
C ILE A 232 14.07 3.51 8.50
N CYS A 233 13.62 4.72 8.20
CA CYS A 233 13.09 5.64 9.20
C CYS A 233 11.67 5.27 9.64
N GLN A 234 10.77 4.93 8.71
CA GLN A 234 9.38 4.65 9.04
C GLN A 234 9.23 3.32 9.79
N VAL A 235 10.01 2.29 9.44
CA VAL A 235 10.04 1.04 10.21
C VAL A 235 10.58 1.31 11.61
N SER A 236 11.68 2.05 11.74
CA SER A 236 12.29 2.35 13.04
C SER A 236 11.33 3.13 13.95
N LEU A 237 10.68 4.18 13.45
CA LEU A 237 9.71 4.95 14.24
C LEU A 237 8.48 4.13 14.63
N LEU A 238 8.04 3.17 13.80
CA LEU A 238 6.89 2.34 14.13
C LEU A 238 7.18 1.37 15.29
N PHE A 239 8.40 0.83 15.37
CA PHE A 239 8.77 -0.18 16.38
C PHE A 239 9.54 0.39 17.57
N ASN A 240 10.19 1.53 17.39
CA ASN A 240 10.90 2.28 18.42
C ASN A 240 10.62 3.79 18.24
N PRO A 241 9.44 4.29 18.64
CA PRO A 241 9.05 5.69 18.41
C PRO A 241 10.01 6.73 19.00
N GLU A 242 10.76 6.34 20.04
CA GLU A 242 11.70 7.21 20.73
C GLU A 242 13.08 7.27 20.05
N CYS A 243 13.33 6.46 19.01
CA CYS A 243 14.62 6.45 18.33
C CYS A 243 15.00 7.83 17.75
N GLU A 244 16.29 8.11 17.66
CA GLU A 244 16.81 9.27 16.95
C GLU A 244 17.16 8.89 15.51
N LEU A 245 16.49 9.52 14.54
CA LEU A 245 16.60 9.12 13.13
C LEU A 245 18.02 9.22 12.59
N LEU A 246 18.83 10.19 13.03
CA LEU A 246 20.22 10.30 12.60
C LEU A 246 21.06 9.09 13.05
N GLN A 247 20.83 8.59 14.27
CA GLN A 247 21.49 7.38 14.75
C GLN A 247 21.05 6.17 13.91
N VAL A 248 19.75 6.04 13.65
CA VAL A 248 19.20 4.96 12.82
C VAL A 248 19.81 4.98 11.41
N ILE A 249 19.98 6.17 10.81
CA ILE A 249 20.67 6.34 9.52
C ILE A 249 22.12 5.90 9.61
N ASN A 250 22.85 6.31 10.65
CA ASN A 250 24.25 5.93 10.85
C ASN A 250 24.43 4.41 11.01
N GLU A 251 23.50 3.73 11.70
CA GLU A 251 23.49 2.26 11.83
C GLU A 251 23.33 1.55 10.48
N HIS A 252 22.79 2.23 9.46
CA HIS A 252 22.58 1.70 8.11
C HIS A 252 23.53 2.32 7.07
N ASN A 253 24.55 3.08 7.50
CA ASN A 253 25.39 3.90 6.60
C ASN A 253 26.02 3.09 5.47
N ILE A 254 26.52 1.88 5.76
CA ILE A 254 27.13 1.00 4.74
C ILE A 254 26.18 0.72 3.57
N LEU A 255 24.91 0.42 3.85
CA LEU A 255 23.92 0.13 2.82
C LEU A 255 23.47 1.40 2.07
N ILE A 256 23.42 2.53 2.77
CA ILE A 256 23.10 3.82 2.18
C ILE A 256 24.23 4.24 1.22
N GLU A 257 25.48 4.20 1.67
CA GLU A 257 26.65 4.49 0.84
C GLU A 257 26.72 3.56 -0.37
N GLN A 258 26.44 2.26 -0.20
CA GLN A 258 26.35 1.32 -1.31
C GLN A 258 25.28 1.75 -2.33
N TYR A 259 24.06 2.07 -1.89
CA TYR A 259 22.99 2.54 -2.77
C TYR A 259 23.41 3.75 -3.61
N PHE A 260 23.96 4.78 -2.96
CA PHE A 260 24.32 6.04 -3.61
C PHE A 260 25.55 5.88 -4.52
N THR A 261 26.52 5.05 -4.11
CA THR A 261 27.67 4.67 -4.96
C THR A 261 27.20 3.97 -6.24
N ASP A 262 26.29 3.01 -6.14
CA ASP A 262 25.68 2.32 -7.29
C ASP A 262 24.84 3.26 -8.18
N CYS A 263 24.43 4.42 -7.64
CA CYS A 263 23.77 5.47 -8.40
C CYS A 263 24.73 6.54 -8.95
N GLY A 264 26.04 6.43 -8.71
CA GLY A 264 27.03 7.43 -9.14
C GLY A 264 27.00 8.73 -8.32
N VAL A 265 26.45 8.69 -7.10
CA VAL A 265 26.35 9.84 -6.19
C VAL A 265 27.34 9.67 -5.04
N LYS A 266 28.22 10.66 -4.85
CA LYS A 266 29.24 10.63 -3.79
C LYS A 266 28.72 11.08 -2.43
N ASP A 267 27.86 12.10 -2.41
CA ASP A 267 27.31 12.68 -1.18
C ASP A 267 25.79 12.51 -1.15
N TYR A 268 25.31 11.70 -0.21
CA TYR A 268 23.88 11.43 -0.03
C TYR A 268 23.18 12.43 0.90
N LEU A 269 23.91 13.26 1.64
CA LEU A 269 23.33 14.16 2.64
C LEU A 269 22.28 15.13 2.06
N PRO A 270 22.46 15.71 0.86
CA PRO A 270 21.42 16.53 0.22
C PRO A 270 20.12 15.75 -0.05
N TYR A 271 20.23 14.47 -0.41
CA TYR A 271 19.08 13.58 -0.63
C TYR A 271 18.37 13.24 0.68
N LEU A 272 19.12 12.98 1.75
CA LEU A 272 18.56 12.74 3.08
C LEU A 272 17.84 13.98 3.62
N LYS A 273 18.39 15.18 3.39
CA LYS A 273 17.75 16.45 3.76
C LYS A 273 16.44 16.67 3.01
N SER A 274 16.42 16.39 1.71
CA SER A 274 15.21 16.47 0.88
C SER A 274 14.14 15.50 1.37
N PHE A 275 14.52 14.24 1.65
CA PHE A 275 13.65 13.23 2.26
C PHE A 275 13.05 13.70 3.59
N ALA A 276 13.90 14.17 4.52
CA ALA A 276 13.46 14.63 5.84
C ALA A 276 12.49 15.81 5.74
N THR A 277 12.73 16.73 4.78
CA THR A 277 11.84 17.87 4.52
C THR A 277 10.48 17.42 4.01
N GLU A 278 10.43 16.54 3.01
CA GLU A 278 9.15 16.04 2.47
C GLU A 278 8.38 15.25 3.53
N LYS A 279 9.04 14.36 4.29
CA LYS A 279 8.38 13.57 5.34
C LYS A 279 7.89 14.43 6.50
N ALA A 280 8.64 15.44 6.94
CA ALA A 280 8.15 16.37 7.95
C ALA A 280 6.85 17.06 7.49
N ASN A 281 6.83 17.61 6.27
CA ASN A 281 5.63 18.26 5.73
C ASN A 281 4.45 17.28 5.62
N TYR A 282 4.71 16.04 5.20
CA TYR A 282 3.70 15.01 5.12
C TYR A 282 3.07 14.67 6.48
N GLU A 283 3.89 14.41 7.51
CA GLU A 283 3.40 14.07 8.85
C GLU A 283 2.68 15.25 9.52
N LYS A 284 3.13 16.50 9.26
CA LYS A 284 2.43 17.72 9.70
C LYS A 284 1.02 17.80 9.12
N ASN A 285 0.88 17.56 7.81
CA ASN A 285 -0.42 17.59 7.14
C ASN A 285 -1.37 16.47 7.61
N LYS A 286 -0.82 15.35 8.09
CA LYS A 286 -1.59 14.27 8.72
C LYS A 286 -1.96 14.54 10.19
N GLY A 287 -1.47 15.63 10.79
CA GLY A 287 -1.65 15.90 12.21
C GLY A 287 -0.84 14.96 13.12
N ASN A 288 0.20 14.30 12.59
CA ASN A 288 1.06 13.41 13.35
C ASN A 288 2.26 14.18 13.94
N SER A 289 2.01 14.95 15.00
CA SER A 289 3.02 15.84 15.59
C SER A 289 4.29 15.12 16.03
N LYS A 290 4.19 13.91 16.58
CA LYS A 290 5.34 13.12 17.03
C LYS A 290 6.27 12.75 15.89
N ALA A 291 5.73 12.22 14.79
CA ALA A 291 6.56 11.87 13.63
C ALA A 291 7.09 13.14 12.92
N PHE A 292 6.28 14.20 12.85
CA PHE A 292 6.71 15.50 12.34
C PHE A 292 7.97 15.99 13.06
N GLU A 293 7.97 16.02 14.40
CA GLU A 293 9.11 16.47 15.19
C GLU A 293 10.38 15.66 14.90
N LYS A 294 10.28 14.34 14.74
CA LYS A 294 11.41 13.47 14.43
C LYS A 294 12.03 13.80 13.06
N TYR A 295 11.22 13.93 12.01
CA TYR A 295 11.72 14.30 10.67
C TYR A 295 12.20 15.76 10.60
N HIS A 296 11.52 16.67 11.29
CA HIS A 296 11.90 18.07 11.36
C HIS A 296 13.25 18.26 12.06
N ARG A 297 13.49 17.53 13.15
CA ARG A 297 14.80 17.50 13.83
C ARG A 297 15.89 16.97 12.90
N LEU A 298 15.65 15.86 12.20
CA LEU A 298 16.60 15.32 11.22
C LEU A 298 16.96 16.35 10.15
N LYS A 299 15.96 17.03 9.58
CA LYS A 299 16.16 18.12 8.61
C LYS A 299 17.05 19.23 9.17
N ASN A 300 16.80 19.66 10.40
CA ASN A 300 17.55 20.77 11.01
C ASN A 300 19.02 20.42 11.29
N ILE A 301 19.31 19.17 11.65
CA ILE A 301 20.69 18.71 11.87
C ILE A 301 21.48 18.66 10.55
N LEU A 302 20.78 18.44 9.43
CA LEU A 302 21.36 18.40 8.07
C LEU A 302 21.42 19.78 7.40
N SER A 303 21.11 20.85 8.13
CA SER A 303 21.11 22.23 7.62
C SER A 303 22.34 22.99 8.06
#